data_AF-A0A8I1P7K8-F1
#
_entry.id   AF-A0A8I1P7K8-F1
#
_cell.length_a   1.000
_cell.length_b   1.000
_cell.length_c   1.000
_cell.angle_alpha   90.00
_cell.angle_beta   90.00
_cell.angle_gamma   90.00
#
_symmetry.space_group_name_H-M   'P 1'
#
loop_
_entity.id
_entity.type
_entity.pdbx_description
1 polymer ?
#
loop_
_entity_poly.entity_id
_entity_poly.type
_entity_poly.pdbx_seq_one_letter_code
_entity_poly.pdbx_strand_id
1 'polypeptide(L)'
;MSEVNSVPLAPPTAPGREHFVRSVLLNPLGLAAVVILVVVVAAAVFAPLLAPFDATAVRIFKVNALPGEGYLLGGDGAGRDILSRLIYGTRNTLLGALTVVVVACAIGVTAGLFAGYYGRRLDLVASWIFDALMALPAIIVLLALYQSLGSSIYLSMVVFGVLLSPGFYRLTRNLVQNVKHELYIDAARVSGLSDLRIMRRHILLVIRAPVVIQIAIVAGVAIVIQAGLEFLGLGDPSVPTWGGMLQDAFQNIYVTPLSLIWPGVAIGLTVMAFVLLANAIRDRMQSGGAAPARAVRREPARSGSSAMAAPADPDIVLDVRDLVVGYPDGGRDREVVTGVSLQLRRGEVLGLVGESGSGKTQTAFAILGLLSPGGRILRGSIRFGGRDLAGLPEAGMRELRGRRIAYIPQEPMSNLDPSFRIGFQLVEPMVTVLGISRAEAKARALRLLARVGMPDPERTFRSYPHQISGGMAQRVLIAGAIACNPDLLIADEPTTALDVTVQAEVLDLLRDLQAEFNMSMILVTHNFGVVADICHRVAVMKDGAIVETNEVRELFAKPRHQYTRMLLDAVLEDGDTRAYTP
;
A
#
# COMPACT_ATOMS: atom_id res chain seq x y z
N MET A 1 -40.02 -33.69 0.71
CA MET A 1 -39.53 -33.45 2.07
C MET A 1 -38.09 -33.93 2.13
N SER A 2 -37.13 -33.01 2.02
CA SER A 2 -35.73 -33.21 2.39
C SER A 2 -35.16 -31.81 2.62
N GLU A 3 -35.13 -31.41 3.89
CA GLU A 3 -34.62 -30.13 4.36
C GLU A 3 -33.14 -29.97 4.00
N VAL A 4 -32.84 -28.97 3.20
CA VAL A 4 -31.49 -28.45 3.03
C VAL A 4 -31.20 -27.59 4.27
N ASN A 5 -30.45 -28.14 5.22
CA ASN A 5 -29.92 -27.40 6.36
C ASN A 5 -28.93 -26.34 5.86
N SER A 6 -29.43 -25.12 5.64
CA SER A 6 -28.61 -23.94 5.45
C SER A 6 -27.95 -23.56 6.78
N VAL A 7 -26.68 -23.93 6.93
CA VAL A 7 -25.85 -23.42 8.03
C VAL A 7 -25.73 -21.90 7.84
N PRO A 8 -26.10 -21.07 8.82
CA PRO A 8 -25.95 -19.62 8.70
C PRO A 8 -24.47 -19.29 8.56
N LEU A 9 -24.09 -18.63 7.46
CA LEU A 9 -22.80 -17.95 7.35
C LEU A 9 -22.70 -16.95 8.50
N ALA A 10 -21.88 -17.26 9.50
CA ALA A 10 -21.56 -16.31 10.55
C ALA A 10 -20.91 -15.08 9.87
N PRO A 11 -21.34 -13.85 10.20
CA PRO A 11 -20.74 -12.66 9.61
C PRO A 11 -19.24 -12.62 9.96
N PRO A 12 -18.37 -12.10 9.07
CA PRO A 12 -16.97 -11.92 9.38
C PRO A 12 -16.85 -11.15 10.69
N THR A 13 -16.25 -11.76 11.70
CA THR A 13 -16.01 -11.11 12.98
C THR A 13 -15.06 -9.96 12.72
N ALA A 14 -15.54 -8.73 12.91
CA ALA A 14 -14.71 -7.54 12.86
C ALA A 14 -13.47 -7.76 13.76
N PRO A 15 -12.26 -7.37 13.34
CA PRO A 15 -11.07 -7.50 14.19
C PRO A 15 -11.37 -6.83 15.53
N GLY A 16 -11.23 -7.62 16.61
CA GLY A 16 -11.59 -7.20 17.96
C GLY A 16 -10.95 -5.86 18.31
N ARG A 17 -11.73 -4.91 18.83
CA ARG A 17 -11.27 -3.57 19.23
C ARG A 17 -10.02 -3.61 20.14
N GLU A 18 -9.90 -4.64 20.98
CA GLU A 18 -8.75 -4.86 21.86
C GLU A 18 -7.45 -5.15 21.10
N HIS A 19 -7.52 -5.85 19.96
CA HIS A 19 -6.35 -6.12 19.13
C HIS A 19 -5.83 -4.86 18.43
N PHE A 20 -6.72 -3.94 18.03
CA PHE A 20 -6.31 -2.70 17.35
C PHE A 20 -5.52 -1.77 18.27
N VAL A 21 -6.08 -1.42 19.43
CA VAL A 21 -5.43 -0.49 20.39
C VAL A 21 -4.11 -1.06 20.88
N ARG A 22 -4.09 -2.34 21.27
CA ARG A 22 -2.87 -3.03 21.71
C ARG A 22 -1.82 -3.07 20.61
N SER A 23 -2.20 -3.24 19.35
CA SER A 23 -1.27 -3.32 18.22
C SER A 23 -0.61 -1.99 17.85
N VAL A 24 -1.30 -0.86 18.05
CA VAL A 24 -0.73 0.49 17.87
C VAL A 24 0.24 0.80 19.01
N LEU A 25 -0.11 0.42 20.24
CA LEU A 25 0.75 0.58 21.43
C LEU A 25 2.00 -0.32 21.41
N LEU A 26 2.00 -1.39 20.62
CA LEU A 26 3.17 -2.27 20.45
C LEU A 26 4.16 -1.78 19.38
N ASN A 27 3.81 -0.79 18.55
CA ASN A 27 4.75 -0.11 17.67
C ASN A 27 5.47 0.98 18.48
N PRO A 28 6.82 1.01 18.55
CA PRO A 28 7.54 2.01 19.36
C PRO A 28 7.25 3.45 18.95
N LEU A 29 7.09 3.72 17.65
CA LEU A 29 6.74 5.06 17.14
C LEU A 29 5.27 5.40 17.42
N GLY A 30 4.37 4.41 17.31
CA GLY A 30 2.96 4.56 17.66
C GLY A 30 2.76 4.84 19.16
N LEU A 31 3.48 4.12 20.02
CA LEU A 31 3.47 4.34 21.46
C LEU A 31 3.99 5.73 21.82
N ALA A 32 5.13 6.14 21.25
CA ALA A 32 5.69 7.48 21.49
C ALA A 32 4.69 8.58 21.09
N ALA A 33 4.05 8.45 19.92
CA ALA A 33 3.02 9.39 19.47
C ALA A 33 1.82 9.45 20.43
N VAL A 34 1.31 8.30 20.87
CA VAL A 34 0.19 8.24 21.82
C VAL A 34 0.57 8.85 23.16
N VAL A 35 1.76 8.57 23.69
CA VAL A 35 2.24 9.15 24.96
C VAL A 35 2.32 10.67 24.87
N ILE A 36 2.91 11.21 23.80
CA ILE A 36 2.98 12.66 23.59
C ILE A 36 1.58 13.27 23.54
N LEU A 37 0.67 12.71 22.74
CA LEU A 37 -0.70 13.23 22.63
C LEU A 37 -1.45 13.14 23.97
N VAL A 38 -1.27 12.08 24.75
CA VAL A 38 -1.87 11.94 26.08
C VAL A 38 -1.35 13.02 27.03
N VAL A 39 -0.05 13.31 27.02
CA VAL A 39 0.55 14.38 27.84
C VAL A 39 -0.01 15.75 27.43
N VAL A 40 -0.07 16.03 26.12
CA VAL A 40 -0.60 17.30 25.60
C VAL A 40 -2.09 17.46 25.93
N VAL A 41 -2.89 16.41 25.77
CA VAL A 41 -4.32 16.42 26.13
C VAL A 41 -4.50 16.58 27.64
N ALA A 42 -3.69 15.90 28.46
CA ALA A 42 -3.73 16.07 29.91
C ALA A 42 -3.38 17.51 30.32
N ALA A 43 -2.36 18.11 29.69
CA ALA A 43 -2.01 19.52 29.90
C ALA A 43 -3.17 20.46 29.53
N ALA A 44 -3.88 20.20 28.44
CA ALA A 44 -5.07 20.97 28.05
C ALA A 44 -6.25 20.82 29.02
N VAL A 45 -6.59 19.58 29.41
CA VAL A 45 -7.77 19.29 30.25
C VAL A 45 -7.55 19.78 31.67
N PHE A 46 -6.37 19.54 32.23
CA PHE A 46 -6.01 19.92 33.59
C PHE A 46 -5.30 21.28 33.66
N ALA A 47 -5.41 22.11 32.63
CA ALA A 47 -4.77 23.43 32.59
C ALA A 47 -5.03 24.29 33.85
N PRO A 48 -6.28 24.38 34.38
CA PRO A 48 -6.54 25.15 35.60
C PRO A 48 -5.87 24.61 36.87
N LEU A 49 -5.47 23.33 36.87
CA LEU A 49 -4.81 22.68 38.01
C LEU A 49 -3.29 22.65 37.85
N LEU A 50 -2.79 22.60 36.62
CA LEU A 50 -1.37 22.47 36.31
C LEU A 50 -0.65 23.82 36.18
N ALA A 51 -1.36 24.88 35.79
CA ALA A 51 -0.77 26.19 35.63
C ALA A 51 -0.43 26.81 37.00
N PRO A 52 0.82 27.24 37.24
CA PRO A 52 1.21 27.83 38.52
C PRO A 52 0.60 29.22 38.75
N PHE A 53 0.25 29.93 37.67
CA PHE A 53 -0.36 31.26 37.72
C PHE A 53 -1.53 31.36 36.73
N ASP A 54 -2.35 32.40 36.89
CA ASP A 54 -3.32 32.76 35.86
C ASP A 54 -2.59 33.17 34.57
N ALA A 55 -2.99 32.60 33.42
CA ALA A 55 -2.30 32.81 32.14
C ALA A 55 -2.41 34.25 31.58
N THR A 56 -3.31 35.05 32.13
CA THR A 56 -3.50 36.47 31.80
C THR A 56 -2.94 37.42 32.85
N ALA A 57 -2.51 36.91 34.01
CA ALA A 57 -1.96 37.74 35.08
C ALA A 57 -0.65 38.42 34.67
N VAL A 58 -0.72 39.74 34.54
CA VAL A 58 0.41 40.61 34.21
C VAL A 58 1.13 41.02 35.49
N ARG A 59 2.46 40.84 35.53
CA ARG A 59 3.34 41.39 36.56
C ARG A 59 4.38 42.30 35.92
N ILE A 60 4.22 43.61 36.11
CA ILE A 60 5.03 44.64 35.45
C ILE A 60 6.54 44.47 35.74
N PHE A 61 6.90 44.02 36.94
CA PHE A 61 8.30 43.76 37.34
C PHE A 61 8.87 42.45 36.79
N LYS A 62 8.11 41.70 35.98
CA LYS A 62 8.52 40.41 35.41
C LYS A 62 8.52 40.41 33.88
N VAL A 63 8.46 41.58 33.25
CA VAL A 63 8.59 41.73 31.80
C VAL A 63 9.93 41.14 31.36
N ASN A 64 9.89 40.19 30.42
CA ASN A 64 11.08 39.50 29.89
C ASN A 64 11.94 38.83 30.99
N ALA A 65 11.33 38.40 32.10
CA ALA A 65 12.04 37.75 33.20
C ALA A 65 12.75 36.46 32.73
N LEU A 66 13.97 36.23 33.21
CA LEU A 66 14.71 35.01 32.89
C LEU A 66 14.08 33.77 33.57
N PRO A 67 14.27 32.56 33.00
CA PRO A 67 13.89 31.33 33.66
C PRO A 67 14.46 31.24 35.08
N GLY A 68 13.62 30.88 36.05
CA GLY A 68 14.01 30.74 37.47
C GLY A 68 13.74 31.98 38.33
N GLU A 69 13.46 33.15 37.75
CA GLU A 69 13.10 34.36 38.50
C GLU A 69 11.63 34.34 38.98
N GLY A 70 11.21 33.28 39.67
CA GLY A 70 9.81 33.07 40.08
C GLY A 70 8.86 32.62 38.96
N TYR A 71 9.34 32.60 37.71
CA TYR A 71 8.70 31.95 36.56
C TYR A 71 9.60 30.84 36.05
N LEU A 72 9.09 29.61 35.96
CA LEU A 72 9.92 28.43 35.63
C LEU A 72 10.54 28.54 34.24
N LEU A 73 9.74 28.98 33.25
CA LEU A 73 10.17 29.14 31.86
C LEU A 73 10.46 30.61 31.48
N GLY A 74 10.41 31.52 32.45
CA GLY A 74 10.57 32.96 32.25
C GLY A 74 9.24 33.71 32.03
N GLY A 75 9.35 35.03 31.89
CA GLY A 75 8.23 35.94 31.64
C GLY A 75 8.20 36.42 30.20
N ASP A 76 7.01 36.60 29.64
CA ASP A 76 6.84 37.16 28.29
C ASP A 76 7.03 38.69 28.26
N GLY A 77 6.90 39.29 27.08
CA GLY A 77 7.04 40.74 26.88
C GLY A 77 6.00 41.60 27.62
N ALA A 78 4.95 40.99 28.16
CA ALA A 78 3.95 41.65 29.01
C ALA A 78 4.11 41.28 30.49
N GLY A 79 5.11 40.48 30.87
CA GLY A 79 5.37 40.07 32.25
C GLY A 79 4.46 38.93 32.75
N ARG A 80 3.84 38.17 31.84
CA ARG A 80 3.03 36.98 32.16
C ARG A 80 3.92 35.73 32.17
N ASP A 81 3.57 34.74 32.98
CA ASP A 81 4.33 33.49 33.09
C ASP A 81 4.21 32.62 31.82
N ILE A 82 5.35 32.32 31.19
CA ILE A 82 5.40 31.55 29.93
C ILE A 82 4.84 30.13 30.12
N LEU A 83 5.11 29.47 31.26
CA LEU A 83 4.63 28.11 31.52
C LEU A 83 3.10 28.05 31.62
N SER A 84 2.50 28.94 32.40
CA SER A 84 1.04 29.05 32.55
C SER A 84 0.37 29.35 31.22
N ARG A 85 0.95 30.27 30.43
CA ARG A 85 0.49 30.56 29.07
C ARG A 85 0.62 29.35 28.14
N LEU A 86 1.70 28.56 28.24
CA LEU A 86 1.90 27.36 27.43
C LEU A 86 0.84 26.29 27.73
N ILE A 87 0.53 26.08 29.01
CA ILE A 87 -0.47 25.11 29.47
C ILE A 87 -1.88 25.52 29.01
N TYR A 88 -2.29 26.76 29.27
CA TYR A 88 -3.59 27.26 28.79
C TYR A 88 -3.65 27.38 27.26
N GLY A 89 -2.53 27.74 26.62
CA GLY A 89 -2.38 27.78 25.17
C GLY A 89 -2.59 26.40 24.54
N THR A 90 -2.14 25.34 25.19
CA THR A 90 -2.38 23.96 24.76
C THR A 90 -3.87 23.67 24.66
N ARG A 91 -4.67 24.11 25.65
CA ARG A 91 -6.12 23.96 25.64
C ARG A 91 -6.77 24.69 24.47
N ASN A 92 -6.46 25.97 24.28
CA ASN A 92 -7.09 26.79 23.26
C ASN A 92 -6.69 26.36 21.84
N THR A 93 -5.42 26.01 21.63
CA THR A 93 -4.93 25.49 20.35
C THR A 93 -5.54 24.12 20.01
N LEU A 94 -5.66 23.21 20.98
CA LEU A 94 -6.32 21.92 20.74
C LEU A 94 -7.84 22.07 20.49
N LEU A 95 -8.52 22.99 21.17
CA LEU A 95 -9.95 23.25 20.92
C LEU A 95 -10.20 23.84 19.52
N GLY A 96 -9.31 24.71 19.06
CA GLY A 96 -9.33 25.23 17.69
C GLY A 96 -9.16 24.11 16.67
N ALA A 97 -8.12 23.29 16.82
CA ALA A 97 -7.89 22.13 15.95
C ALA A 97 -9.03 21.10 15.98
N LEU A 98 -9.61 20.85 17.15
CA LEU A 98 -10.78 19.97 17.30
C LEU A 98 -11.99 20.52 16.55
N THR A 99 -12.23 21.83 16.62
CA THR A 99 -13.31 22.50 15.87
C THR A 99 -13.16 22.26 14.37
N VAL A 100 -11.96 22.47 13.82
CA VAL A 100 -11.67 22.21 12.40
C VAL A 100 -11.98 20.78 12.02
N VAL A 101 -11.47 19.81 12.79
CA VAL A 101 -11.66 18.37 12.54
C VAL A 101 -13.14 17.99 12.58
N VAL A 102 -13.87 18.44 13.60
CA VAL A 102 -15.30 18.11 13.77
C VAL A 102 -16.10 18.65 12.61
N VAL A 103 -15.91 19.92 12.23
CA VAL A 103 -16.64 20.54 11.12
C VAL A 103 -16.27 19.89 9.79
N ALA A 104 -14.98 19.71 9.50
CA ALA A 104 -14.51 19.12 8.26
C ALA A 104 -15.00 17.67 8.09
N CYS A 105 -14.94 16.88 9.17
CA CYS A 105 -15.42 15.50 9.18
C CYS A 105 -16.95 15.44 9.06
N ALA A 106 -17.69 16.25 9.81
CA ALA A 106 -19.15 16.26 9.78
C ALA A 106 -19.69 16.63 8.39
N ILE A 107 -19.08 17.60 7.71
CA ILE A 107 -19.48 18.01 6.36
C ILE A 107 -18.97 17.00 5.33
N GLY A 108 -17.66 16.73 5.31
CA GLY A 108 -17.02 15.96 4.25
C GLY A 108 -17.35 14.47 4.29
N VAL A 109 -17.31 13.83 5.45
CA VAL A 109 -17.64 12.39 5.56
C VAL A 109 -19.12 12.16 5.26
N THR A 110 -20.01 13.01 5.79
CA THR A 110 -21.44 12.86 5.51
C THR A 110 -21.72 13.05 4.03
N ALA A 111 -21.28 14.15 3.42
CA ALA A 111 -21.51 14.39 2.00
C ALA A 111 -20.85 13.33 1.11
N GLY A 112 -19.63 12.88 1.43
CA GLY A 112 -18.93 11.86 0.67
C GLY A 112 -19.60 10.49 0.76
N LEU A 113 -20.15 10.14 1.93
CA LEU A 113 -20.90 8.91 2.14
C LEU A 113 -22.18 8.89 1.31
N PHE A 114 -22.95 9.98 1.32
CA PHE A 114 -24.17 10.10 0.53
C PHE A 114 -23.88 10.13 -0.98
N ALA A 115 -22.91 10.95 -1.42
CA ALA A 115 -22.54 11.08 -2.82
C ALA A 115 -22.00 9.75 -3.39
N GLY A 116 -21.09 9.10 -2.67
CA GLY A 116 -20.52 7.82 -3.07
C GLY A 116 -21.56 6.70 -3.16
N TYR A 117 -22.46 6.61 -2.17
CA TYR A 117 -23.46 5.54 -2.10
C TYR A 117 -24.54 5.68 -3.18
N TYR A 118 -25.15 6.87 -3.34
CA TYR A 118 -26.26 7.08 -4.27
C TYR A 118 -25.83 7.32 -5.73
N GLY A 119 -24.58 7.75 -5.98
CA GLY A 119 -23.88 7.66 -7.27
C GLY A 119 -24.63 8.15 -8.52
N ARG A 120 -25.25 9.34 -8.48
CA ARG A 120 -25.99 9.97 -9.60
C ARG A 120 -25.87 11.52 -9.54
N ARG A 121 -26.97 12.26 -9.77
CA ARG A 121 -27.04 13.74 -9.68
C ARG A 121 -26.49 14.29 -8.36
N LEU A 122 -26.72 13.59 -7.24
CA LEU A 122 -26.17 13.96 -5.94
C LEU A 122 -24.64 14.00 -5.94
N ASP A 123 -24.02 13.08 -6.66
CA ASP A 123 -22.57 13.00 -6.76
C ASP A 123 -22.00 14.16 -7.59
N LEU A 124 -22.64 14.49 -8.71
CA LEU A 124 -22.27 15.63 -9.55
C LEU A 124 -22.40 16.96 -8.80
N VAL A 125 -23.53 17.20 -8.13
CA VAL A 125 -23.77 18.44 -7.38
C VAL A 125 -22.81 18.56 -6.22
N ALA A 126 -22.63 17.48 -5.43
CA ALA A 126 -21.68 17.50 -4.32
C ALA A 126 -20.24 17.74 -4.83
N SER A 127 -19.82 17.02 -5.87
CA SER A 127 -18.46 17.19 -6.44
C SER A 127 -18.23 18.63 -6.86
N TRP A 128 -19.17 19.25 -7.57
CA TRP A 128 -19.08 20.65 -7.97
C TRP A 128 -18.95 21.62 -6.79
N ILE A 129 -19.76 21.44 -5.73
CA ILE A 129 -19.68 22.27 -4.51
C ILE A 129 -18.31 22.14 -3.85
N PHE A 130 -17.81 20.92 -3.67
CA PHE A 130 -16.52 20.67 -3.00
C PHE A 130 -15.32 21.07 -3.85
N ASP A 131 -15.43 20.97 -5.18
CA ASP A 131 -14.40 21.45 -6.10
C ASP A 131 -14.32 22.98 -6.12
N ALA A 132 -15.48 23.67 -6.09
CA ALA A 132 -15.53 25.12 -5.94
C ALA A 132 -14.93 25.56 -4.58
N LEU A 133 -15.20 24.82 -3.51
CA LEU A 133 -14.65 25.10 -2.19
C LEU A 133 -13.12 24.92 -2.14
N MET A 134 -12.58 23.91 -2.83
CA MET A 134 -11.12 23.72 -2.97
C MET A 134 -10.43 24.81 -3.79
N ALA A 135 -11.16 25.48 -4.69
CA ALA A 135 -10.61 26.59 -5.46
C ALA A 135 -10.34 27.83 -4.61
N LEU A 136 -10.95 27.92 -3.41
CA LEU A 136 -10.75 29.05 -2.51
C LEU A 136 -9.41 28.93 -1.75
N PRO A 137 -8.49 29.91 -1.87
CA PRO A 137 -7.26 29.92 -1.11
C PRO A 137 -7.54 30.15 0.38
N ALA A 138 -7.45 29.09 1.18
CA ALA A 138 -7.95 29.08 2.56
C ALA A 138 -7.38 30.20 3.44
N ILE A 139 -6.07 30.47 3.35
CA ILE A 139 -5.43 31.55 4.13
C ILE A 139 -6.00 32.92 3.77
N ILE A 140 -6.22 33.19 2.48
CA ILE A 140 -6.78 34.48 2.01
C ILE A 140 -8.21 34.65 2.52
N VAL A 141 -9.01 33.59 2.47
CA VAL A 141 -10.38 33.60 3.01
C VAL A 141 -10.36 33.89 4.52
N LEU A 142 -9.46 33.26 5.27
CA LEU A 142 -9.34 33.49 6.72
C LEU A 142 -8.84 34.89 7.06
N LEU A 143 -7.90 35.44 6.28
CA LEU A 143 -7.44 36.84 6.42
C LEU A 143 -8.61 37.83 6.18
N ALA A 144 -9.39 37.61 5.13
CA ALA A 144 -10.56 38.43 4.83
C ALA A 144 -11.66 38.29 5.90
N LEU A 145 -11.89 37.07 6.38
CA LEU A 145 -12.85 36.79 7.45
C LEU A 145 -12.51 37.59 8.71
N TYR A 146 -11.24 37.59 9.11
CA TYR A 146 -10.77 38.30 10.29
C TYR A 146 -11.02 39.81 10.20
N GLN A 147 -10.78 40.41 9.04
CA GLN A 147 -11.06 41.83 8.80
C GLN A 147 -12.56 42.17 8.87
N SER A 148 -13.44 41.21 8.55
CA SER A 148 -14.89 41.45 8.49
C SER A 148 -15.64 41.12 9.78
N LEU A 149 -15.26 40.04 10.47
CA LEU A 149 -16.01 39.44 11.58
C LEU A 149 -15.25 39.45 12.91
N GLY A 150 -14.03 40.01 12.92
CA GLY A 150 -13.21 40.15 14.11
C GLY A 150 -12.37 38.94 14.46
N SER A 151 -11.72 39.00 15.63
CA SER A 151 -10.61 38.11 16.02
C SER A 151 -11.00 36.77 16.64
N SER A 152 -12.19 36.27 16.34
CA SER A 152 -12.69 35.02 16.94
C SER A 152 -11.97 33.78 16.38
N ILE A 153 -11.19 33.15 17.24
CA ILE A 153 -10.55 31.85 16.99
C ILE A 153 -11.59 30.78 16.60
N TYR A 154 -12.72 30.70 17.29
CA TYR A 154 -13.71 29.64 17.02
C TYR A 154 -14.36 29.81 15.65
N LEU A 155 -14.70 31.05 15.27
CA LEU A 155 -15.32 31.32 13.97
C LEU A 155 -14.36 31.04 12.81
N SER A 156 -13.11 31.49 12.93
CA SER A 156 -12.08 31.21 11.93
C SER A 156 -11.80 29.71 11.78
N MET A 157 -11.79 28.96 12.88
CA MET A 157 -11.62 27.50 12.85
C MET A 157 -12.84 26.76 12.30
N VAL A 158 -14.07 27.24 12.50
CA VAL A 158 -15.26 26.70 11.83
C VAL A 158 -15.16 26.89 10.32
N VAL A 159 -14.87 28.12 9.87
CA VAL A 159 -14.71 28.42 8.43
C VAL A 159 -13.56 27.61 7.84
N PHE A 160 -12.45 27.47 8.56
CA PHE A 160 -11.35 26.63 8.10
C PHE A 160 -11.73 25.15 8.02
N GLY A 161 -12.52 24.63 8.97
CA GLY A 161 -13.10 23.29 8.90
C GLY A 161 -13.97 23.08 7.66
N VAL A 162 -14.79 24.07 7.29
CA VAL A 162 -15.55 24.05 6.04
C VAL A 162 -14.59 23.96 4.86
N LEU A 163 -13.57 24.83 4.79
CA LEU A 163 -12.60 24.84 3.70
C LEU A 163 -11.79 23.54 3.56
N LEU A 164 -11.57 22.79 4.66
CA LEU A 164 -10.89 21.48 4.62
C LEU A 164 -11.83 20.26 4.43
N SER A 165 -13.14 20.47 4.49
CA SER A 165 -14.13 19.41 4.25
C SER A 165 -14.03 18.70 2.88
N PRO A 166 -13.57 19.33 1.77
CA PRO A 166 -13.41 18.63 0.49
C PRO A 166 -12.41 17.46 0.54
N GLY A 167 -11.39 17.52 1.39
CA GLY A 167 -10.44 16.42 1.58
C GLY A 167 -11.12 15.17 2.13
N PHE A 168 -11.97 15.34 3.16
CA PHE A 168 -12.79 14.26 3.71
C PHE A 168 -13.85 13.76 2.72
N TYR A 169 -14.48 14.68 1.97
CA TYR A 169 -15.45 14.35 0.93
C TYR A 169 -14.87 13.42 -0.12
N ARG A 170 -13.74 13.79 -0.75
CA ARG A 170 -13.10 13.01 -1.80
C ARG A 170 -12.67 11.64 -1.31
N LEU A 171 -12.03 11.58 -0.15
CA LEU A 171 -11.61 10.32 0.47
C LEU A 171 -12.79 9.39 0.70
N THR A 172 -13.82 9.89 1.38
CA THR A 172 -15.01 9.11 1.74
C THR A 172 -15.76 8.65 0.50
N ARG A 173 -16.00 9.55 -0.46
CA ARG A 173 -16.66 9.25 -1.74
C ARG A 173 -15.98 8.12 -2.47
N ASN A 174 -14.66 8.20 -2.66
CA ASN A 174 -13.89 7.20 -3.42
C ASN A 174 -13.94 5.82 -2.73
N LEU A 175 -13.76 5.78 -1.40
CA LEU A 175 -13.82 4.53 -0.66
C LEU A 175 -15.22 3.90 -0.69
N VAL A 176 -16.26 4.72 -0.60
CA VAL A 176 -17.65 4.25 -0.66
C VAL A 176 -18.00 3.73 -2.04
N GLN A 177 -17.52 4.37 -3.12
CA GLN A 177 -17.71 3.89 -4.49
C GLN A 177 -17.07 2.52 -4.72
N ASN A 178 -15.90 2.27 -4.12
CA ASN A 178 -15.22 0.97 -4.20
C ASN A 178 -15.97 -0.12 -3.41
N VAL A 179 -16.55 0.24 -2.27
CA VAL A 179 -17.14 -0.73 -1.34
C VAL A 179 -18.63 -1.01 -1.63
N LYS A 180 -19.38 -0.08 -2.23
CA LYS A 180 -20.85 -0.20 -2.37
C LYS A 180 -21.35 -1.37 -3.23
N HIS A 181 -20.47 -1.99 -4.02
CA HIS A 181 -20.77 -3.13 -4.90
C HIS A 181 -20.23 -4.46 -4.36
N GLU A 182 -19.77 -4.47 -3.10
CA GLU A 182 -19.34 -5.70 -2.45
C GLU A 182 -20.52 -6.64 -2.15
N LEU A 183 -20.27 -7.94 -2.27
CA LEU A 183 -21.29 -8.99 -2.15
C LEU A 183 -22.06 -8.94 -0.81
N TYR A 184 -21.39 -8.56 0.28
CA TYR A 184 -22.03 -8.46 1.60
C TYR A 184 -22.96 -7.23 1.73
N ILE A 185 -22.75 -6.19 0.92
CA ILE A 185 -23.63 -5.02 0.85
C ILE A 185 -24.85 -5.33 0.00
N ASP A 186 -24.67 -6.02 -1.13
CA ASP A 186 -25.79 -6.47 -1.95
C ASP A 186 -26.65 -7.50 -1.20
N ALA A 187 -26.03 -8.43 -0.47
CA ALA A 187 -26.75 -9.35 0.42
C ALA A 187 -27.55 -8.61 1.50
N ALA A 188 -27.00 -7.56 2.10
CA ALA A 188 -27.71 -6.72 3.07
C ALA A 188 -28.91 -5.99 2.45
N ARG A 189 -28.79 -5.53 1.19
CA ARG A 189 -29.87 -4.89 0.44
C ARG A 189 -31.00 -5.87 0.12
N VAL A 190 -30.65 -7.06 -0.38
CA VAL A 190 -31.63 -8.14 -0.68
C VAL A 190 -32.30 -8.65 0.59
N SER A 191 -31.61 -8.62 1.73
CA SER A 191 -32.16 -8.96 3.06
C SER A 191 -33.08 -7.88 3.65
N GLY A 192 -33.36 -6.80 2.93
CA GLY A 192 -34.30 -5.75 3.33
C GLY A 192 -33.75 -4.73 4.33
N LEU A 193 -32.43 -4.61 4.50
CA LEU A 193 -31.88 -3.51 5.32
C LEU A 193 -32.03 -2.16 4.61
N SER A 194 -32.37 -1.12 5.37
CA SER A 194 -32.43 0.25 4.83
C SER A 194 -31.04 0.78 4.48
N ASP A 195 -30.96 1.62 3.44
CA ASP A 195 -29.72 2.26 2.99
C ASP A 195 -28.95 2.95 4.12
N LEU A 196 -29.65 3.71 4.97
CA LEU A 196 -29.02 4.39 6.10
C LEU A 196 -28.40 3.40 7.10
N ARG A 197 -29.02 2.24 7.30
CA ARG A 197 -28.51 1.18 8.16
C ARG A 197 -27.31 0.47 7.51
N ILE A 198 -27.33 0.28 6.19
CA ILE A 198 -26.20 -0.25 5.41
C ILE A 198 -25.01 0.71 5.50
N MET A 199 -25.22 1.99 5.21
CA MET A 199 -24.21 3.04 5.29
C MET A 199 -23.59 3.12 6.69
N ARG A 200 -24.41 3.16 7.75
CA ARG A 200 -23.91 3.31 9.13
C ARG A 200 -23.19 2.07 9.66
N ARG A 201 -23.71 0.86 9.38
CA ARG A 201 -23.23 -0.37 10.03
C ARG A 201 -22.21 -1.15 9.20
N HIS A 202 -22.30 -1.07 7.87
CA HIS A 202 -21.45 -1.85 6.96
C HIS A 202 -20.39 -0.96 6.30
N ILE A 203 -20.77 0.19 5.74
CA ILE A 203 -19.84 1.03 4.98
C ILE A 203 -18.94 1.86 5.90
N LEU A 204 -19.50 2.59 6.87
CA LEU A 204 -18.71 3.40 7.81
C LEU A 204 -17.69 2.56 8.59
N LEU A 205 -18.02 1.30 8.87
CA LEU A 205 -17.12 0.40 9.58
C LEU A 205 -15.87 0.05 8.77
N VAL A 206 -15.99 -0.04 7.44
CA VAL A 206 -14.88 -0.32 6.53
C VAL A 206 -14.01 0.92 6.33
N ILE A 207 -14.62 2.08 6.14
CA ILE A 207 -13.88 3.32 5.82
C ILE A 207 -13.39 4.09 7.06
N ARG A 208 -13.71 3.63 8.29
CA ARG A 208 -13.33 4.33 9.54
C ARG A 208 -11.83 4.54 9.67
N ALA A 209 -11.00 3.59 9.23
CA ALA A 209 -9.56 3.65 9.45
C ALA A 209 -8.89 4.72 8.57
N PRO A 210 -9.15 4.80 7.25
CA PRO A 210 -8.73 5.93 6.42
C PRO A 210 -9.23 7.29 6.95
N VAL A 211 -10.48 7.35 7.41
CA VAL A 211 -11.05 8.58 7.99
C VAL A 211 -10.30 9.00 9.26
N VAL A 212 -9.95 8.06 10.15
CA VAL A 212 -9.14 8.36 11.35
C VAL A 212 -7.74 8.85 10.99
N ILE A 213 -7.10 8.28 9.97
CA ILE A 213 -5.80 8.77 9.47
C ILE A 213 -5.95 10.21 8.98
N GLN A 214 -6.99 10.50 8.21
CA GLN A 214 -7.26 11.85 7.70
C GLN A 214 -7.54 12.85 8.83
N ILE A 215 -8.23 12.43 9.89
CA ILE A 215 -8.44 13.23 11.11
C ILE A 215 -7.11 13.64 11.73
N ALA A 216 -6.17 12.72 11.91
CA ALA A 216 -4.87 13.03 12.49
C ALA A 216 -4.07 14.02 11.63
N ILE A 217 -4.06 13.83 10.31
CA ILE A 217 -3.39 14.76 9.38
C ILE A 217 -4.01 16.16 9.45
N VAL A 218 -5.34 16.25 9.40
CA VAL A 218 -6.06 17.53 9.44
C VAL A 218 -5.89 18.23 10.79
N ALA A 219 -5.84 17.50 11.91
CA ALA A 219 -5.54 18.08 13.21
C ALA A 219 -4.15 18.76 13.24
N GLY A 220 -3.13 18.11 12.67
CA GLY A 220 -1.79 18.71 12.55
C GLY A 220 -1.78 19.97 11.67
N VAL A 221 -2.43 19.92 10.51
CA VAL A 221 -2.56 21.09 9.61
C VAL A 221 -3.33 22.23 10.29
N ALA A 222 -4.38 21.92 11.05
CA ALA A 222 -5.16 22.91 11.80
C ALA A 222 -4.29 23.65 12.82
N ILE A 223 -3.47 22.94 13.59
CA ILE A 223 -2.54 23.57 14.56
C ILE A 223 -1.56 24.49 13.85
N VAL A 224 -0.97 24.06 12.73
CA VAL A 224 0.01 24.88 11.98
C VAL A 224 -0.63 26.13 11.41
N ILE A 225 -1.81 26.02 10.77
CA ILE A 225 -2.51 27.16 10.18
C ILE A 225 -3.01 28.11 11.26
N GLN A 226 -3.59 27.59 12.34
CA GLN A 226 -4.01 28.40 13.47
C GLN A 226 -2.83 29.17 14.07
N ALA A 227 -1.72 28.48 14.36
CA ALA A 227 -0.52 29.11 14.90
C ALA A 227 0.06 30.14 13.93
N GLY A 228 0.03 29.87 12.63
CA GLY A 228 0.49 30.79 11.59
C GLY A 228 -0.37 32.05 11.47
N LEU A 229 -1.68 31.94 11.58
CA LEU A 229 -2.58 33.09 11.60
C LEU A 229 -2.32 33.95 12.85
N GLU A 230 -2.33 33.34 14.03
CA GLU A 230 -2.06 34.06 15.27
C GLU A 230 -0.66 34.69 15.27
N PHE A 231 0.34 34.02 14.70
CA PHE A 231 1.68 34.56 14.50
C PHE A 231 1.70 35.84 13.64
N LEU A 232 0.81 35.94 12.64
CA LEU A 232 0.65 37.14 11.81
C LEU A 232 -0.11 38.27 12.52
N GLY A 233 -0.43 38.13 13.82
CA GLY A 233 -1.21 39.10 14.58
C GLY A 233 -2.72 39.00 14.37
N LEU A 234 -3.16 37.90 13.77
CA LEU A 234 -4.56 37.60 13.46
C LEU A 234 -5.21 36.74 14.57
N GLY A 235 -4.93 37.06 15.83
CA GLY A 235 -5.50 36.38 17.01
C GLY A 235 -5.98 37.37 18.07
N ASP A 236 -6.65 36.86 19.11
CA ASP A 236 -6.98 37.66 20.30
C ASP A 236 -5.79 37.62 21.28
N PRO A 237 -5.09 38.75 21.54
CA PRO A 237 -3.92 38.79 22.41
C PRO A 237 -4.23 38.50 23.88
N SER A 238 -5.51 38.58 24.28
CA SER A 238 -5.95 38.25 25.64
C SER A 238 -6.07 36.73 25.86
N VAL A 239 -6.24 35.96 24.78
CA VAL A 239 -6.38 34.50 24.85
C VAL A 239 -5.01 33.86 24.63
N PRO A 240 -4.48 33.09 25.59
CA PRO A 240 -3.20 32.40 25.40
C PRO A 240 -3.37 31.30 24.35
N THR A 241 -2.52 31.30 23.34
CA THR A 241 -2.42 30.28 22.30
C THR A 241 -0.96 30.09 21.91
N TRP A 242 -0.60 28.95 21.31
CA TRP A 242 0.79 28.73 20.91
C TRP A 242 1.26 29.70 19.81
N GLY A 243 0.38 30.07 18.87
CA GLY A 243 0.73 31.02 17.81
C GLY A 243 0.90 32.45 18.34
N GLY A 244 0.02 32.88 19.24
CA GLY A 244 0.15 34.19 19.90
C GLY A 244 1.41 34.28 20.77
N MET A 245 1.74 33.21 21.50
CA MET A 245 3.01 33.14 22.24
C MET A 245 4.23 33.18 21.31
N LEU A 246 4.15 32.54 20.15
CA LEU A 246 5.22 32.57 19.15
C LEU A 246 5.39 33.98 18.58
N GLN A 247 4.29 34.71 18.35
CA GLN A 247 4.31 36.12 17.94
C GLN A 247 4.99 36.99 18.99
N ASP A 248 4.55 36.89 20.25
CA ASP A 248 5.08 37.66 21.38
C ASP A 248 6.60 37.41 21.53
N ALA A 249 7.02 36.15 21.44
CA ALA A 249 8.43 35.76 21.50
C ALA A 249 9.24 36.28 20.31
N PHE A 250 8.68 36.26 19.10
CA PHE A 250 9.33 36.79 17.90
C PHE A 250 9.53 38.32 17.96
N GLN A 251 8.55 39.06 18.47
CA GLN A 251 8.69 40.51 18.69
C GLN A 251 9.79 40.84 19.71
N ASN A 252 10.04 39.94 20.67
CA ASN A 252 11.05 40.11 21.71
C ASN A 252 12.34 39.29 21.45
N ILE A 253 12.57 38.85 20.20
CA ILE A 253 13.66 37.90 19.87
C ILE A 253 15.05 38.41 20.23
N TYR A 254 15.28 39.72 20.14
CA TYR A 254 16.56 40.35 20.47
C TYR A 254 16.78 40.54 21.98
N VAL A 255 15.74 40.39 22.80
CA VAL A 255 15.81 40.53 24.26
C VAL A 255 15.83 39.17 24.95
N THR A 256 14.89 38.29 24.58
CA THR A 256 14.75 36.95 25.17
C THR A 256 14.67 35.89 24.07
N PRO A 257 15.79 35.53 23.41
CA PRO A 257 15.76 34.62 22.26
C PRO A 257 15.23 33.21 22.60
N LEU A 258 15.38 32.78 23.86
CA LEU A 258 14.95 31.46 24.31
C LEU A 258 13.42 31.31 24.44
N SER A 259 12.66 32.41 24.52
CA SER A 259 11.20 32.33 24.71
C SER A 259 10.46 31.73 23.51
N LEU A 260 11.05 31.82 22.31
CA LEU A 260 10.52 31.26 21.06
C LEU A 260 10.49 29.72 21.05
N ILE A 261 11.42 29.09 21.78
CA ILE A 261 11.62 27.63 21.75
C ILE A 261 10.39 26.91 22.31
N TRP A 262 9.79 27.41 23.39
CA TRP A 262 8.71 26.71 24.10
C TRP A 262 7.44 26.51 23.26
N PRO A 263 6.81 27.56 22.66
CA PRO A 263 5.66 27.36 21.78
C PRO A 263 6.04 26.59 20.50
N GLY A 264 7.25 26.80 19.96
CA GLY A 264 7.73 26.07 18.78
C GLY A 264 7.86 24.56 19.00
N VAL A 265 8.43 24.15 20.14
CA VAL A 265 8.54 22.74 20.55
C VAL A 265 7.17 22.13 20.81
N ALA A 266 6.25 22.86 21.45
CA ALA A 266 4.89 22.38 21.69
C ALA A 266 4.14 22.11 20.38
N ILE A 267 4.20 23.04 19.42
CA ILE A 267 3.64 22.86 18.07
C ILE A 267 4.31 21.68 17.37
N GLY A 268 5.65 21.67 17.30
CA GLY A 268 6.42 20.66 16.59
C GLY A 268 6.18 19.24 17.10
N LEU A 269 6.24 19.03 18.42
CA LEU A 269 6.00 17.72 19.04
C LEU A 269 4.55 17.24 18.82
N THR A 270 3.58 18.14 18.94
CA THR A 270 2.16 17.78 18.77
C THR A 270 1.85 17.41 17.32
N VAL A 271 2.34 18.20 16.36
CA VAL A 271 2.17 17.92 14.93
C VAL A 271 2.90 16.63 14.54
N MET A 272 4.14 16.45 15.01
CA MET A 272 4.89 15.21 14.81
C MET A 272 4.14 14.00 15.36
N ALA A 273 3.56 14.11 16.56
CA ALA A 273 2.80 13.02 17.16
C ALA A 273 1.54 12.67 16.34
N PHE A 274 0.83 13.65 15.78
CA PHE A 274 -0.29 13.38 14.86
C PHE A 274 0.16 12.68 13.57
N VAL A 275 1.29 13.09 12.98
CA VAL A 275 1.85 12.47 11.77
C VAL A 275 2.30 11.03 12.04
N LEU A 276 3.02 10.81 13.15
CA LEU A 276 3.47 9.49 13.56
C LEU A 276 2.28 8.57 13.88
N LEU A 277 1.24 9.08 14.53
CA LEU A 277 0.00 8.33 14.78
C LEU A 277 -0.68 7.94 13.45
N ALA A 278 -0.78 8.87 12.50
CA ALA A 278 -1.35 8.62 11.17
C ALA A 278 -0.58 7.51 10.43
N ASN A 279 0.76 7.54 10.46
CA ASN A 279 1.61 6.53 9.85
C ASN A 279 1.49 5.18 10.56
N ALA A 280 1.52 5.14 11.90
CA ALA A 280 1.36 3.90 12.66
C ALA A 280 0.01 3.20 12.38
N ILE A 281 -1.06 3.98 12.17
CA ILE A 281 -2.36 3.44 11.75
C ILE A 281 -2.31 2.97 10.29
N ARG A 282 -1.68 3.72 9.39
CA ARG A 282 -1.50 3.37 7.96
C ARG A 282 -0.71 2.07 7.78
N ASP A 283 0.42 1.92 8.47
CA ASP A 283 1.28 0.75 8.39
C ASP A 283 0.53 -0.52 8.76
N ARG A 284 -0.36 -0.45 9.78
CA ARG A 284 -1.22 -1.59 10.15
C ARG A 284 -2.26 -1.93 9.10
N MET A 285 -2.77 -0.94 8.37
CA MET A 285 -3.73 -1.19 7.29
C MET A 285 -3.06 -1.86 6.09
N GLN A 286 -1.86 -1.42 5.73
CA GLN A 286 -1.05 -2.08 4.69
C GLN A 286 -0.55 -3.45 5.17
N SER A 287 -0.29 -3.59 6.47
CA SER A 287 0.07 -4.86 7.14
C SER A 287 -1.14 -5.71 7.53
N GLY A 288 -2.33 -5.44 7.00
CA GLY A 288 -3.60 -6.12 7.30
C GLY A 288 -3.64 -7.63 6.98
N GLY A 289 -2.51 -8.24 6.58
CA GLY A 289 -2.36 -9.68 6.39
C GLY A 289 -1.26 -10.34 7.24
N ALA A 290 -0.64 -9.65 8.21
CA ALA A 290 0.46 -10.26 8.97
C ALA A 290 0.34 -9.99 10.48
N ALA A 291 -0.31 -10.91 11.18
CA ALA A 291 0.09 -11.20 12.55
C ALA A 291 1.43 -11.94 12.49
N PRO A 292 2.39 -11.69 13.40
CA PRO A 292 3.55 -12.55 13.52
C PRO A 292 3.02 -13.92 13.94
N ALA A 293 3.09 -14.88 13.01
CA ALA A 293 2.75 -16.26 13.30
C ALA A 293 3.64 -16.70 14.46
N ARG A 294 3.02 -16.83 15.64
CA ARG A 294 3.60 -17.49 16.80
C ARG A 294 4.19 -18.79 16.27
N ALA A 295 5.48 -19.01 16.48
CA ALA A 295 6.20 -20.18 16.00
C ALA A 295 5.51 -21.44 16.53
N VAL A 296 4.51 -21.93 15.78
CA VAL A 296 3.91 -23.23 16.02
C VAL A 296 5.01 -24.19 15.62
N ARG A 297 5.52 -24.87 16.63
CA ARG A 297 6.48 -25.96 16.52
C ARG A 297 6.04 -26.85 15.36
N ARG A 298 6.80 -26.81 14.26
CA ARG A 298 6.62 -27.67 13.09
C ARG A 298 6.65 -29.11 13.57
N GLU A 299 5.51 -29.79 13.53
CA GLU A 299 5.55 -31.25 13.44
C GLU A 299 6.04 -31.59 12.03
N PRO A 300 7.04 -32.48 11.90
CA PRO A 300 7.42 -32.97 10.58
C PRO A 300 6.20 -33.65 9.99
N ALA A 301 5.66 -33.10 8.91
CA ALA A 301 4.73 -33.83 8.06
C ALA A 301 5.42 -35.15 7.72
N ARG A 302 4.80 -36.26 8.13
CA ARG A 302 5.30 -37.61 7.88
C ARG A 302 5.57 -37.73 6.39
N SER A 303 6.86 -37.74 6.04
CA SER A 303 7.33 -38.11 4.72
C SER A 303 6.92 -39.56 4.50
N GLY A 304 5.77 -39.74 3.85
CA GLY A 304 5.48 -40.97 3.16
C GLY A 304 6.50 -41.08 2.04
N SER A 305 7.57 -41.84 2.31
CA SER A 305 8.53 -42.30 1.33
C SER A 305 7.80 -43.14 0.27
N SER A 306 7.22 -42.47 -0.72
CA SER A 306 7.06 -43.05 -2.05
C SER A 306 8.26 -42.58 -2.86
N ALA A 307 9.25 -43.46 -2.97
CA ALA A 307 10.28 -43.37 -3.98
C ALA A 307 9.62 -43.59 -5.36
N MET A 308 8.94 -42.56 -5.87
CA MET A 308 8.61 -42.49 -7.29
C MET A 308 9.73 -41.73 -8.00
N ALA A 309 10.49 -42.54 -8.74
CA ALA A 309 11.44 -42.30 -9.83
C ALA A 309 11.93 -40.86 -10.02
N ALA A 310 13.26 -40.71 -10.09
CA ALA A 310 13.92 -39.58 -10.75
C ALA A 310 13.24 -39.30 -12.11
N PRO A 311 13.19 -38.04 -12.58
CA PRO A 311 12.71 -37.77 -13.93
C PRO A 311 13.49 -38.66 -14.91
N ALA A 312 12.76 -39.46 -15.69
CA ALA A 312 13.32 -40.44 -16.61
C ALA A 312 14.00 -39.80 -17.84
N ASP A 313 13.89 -38.48 -17.96
CA ASP A 313 14.38 -37.68 -19.06
C ASP A 313 15.29 -36.56 -18.53
N PRO A 314 16.60 -36.56 -18.85
CA PRO A 314 17.55 -35.53 -18.42
C PRO A 314 17.23 -34.13 -18.96
N ASP A 315 16.34 -34.02 -19.95
CA ASP A 315 15.96 -32.74 -20.54
C ASP A 315 14.88 -31.99 -19.72
N ILE A 316 14.25 -32.63 -18.74
CA ILE A 316 13.23 -31.97 -17.88
C ILE A 316 13.92 -31.12 -16.79
N VAL A 317 13.74 -29.81 -16.87
CA VAL A 317 14.29 -28.84 -15.91
C VAL A 317 13.38 -28.68 -14.69
N LEU A 318 12.06 -28.69 -14.90
CA LEU A 318 11.04 -28.60 -13.85
C LEU A 318 9.96 -29.67 -14.05
N ASP A 319 9.67 -30.42 -13.00
CA ASP A 319 8.62 -31.45 -12.93
C ASP A 319 7.75 -31.22 -11.70
N VAL A 320 6.55 -30.69 -11.90
CA VAL A 320 5.53 -30.54 -10.87
C VAL A 320 4.54 -31.68 -11.02
N ARG A 321 4.28 -32.40 -9.93
CA ARG A 321 3.33 -33.52 -9.92
C ARG A 321 2.32 -33.32 -8.82
N ASP A 322 1.05 -33.34 -9.22
CA ASP A 322 -0.11 -33.41 -8.35
C ASP A 322 -0.11 -32.36 -7.23
N LEU A 323 0.30 -31.15 -7.59
CA LEU A 323 0.46 -30.02 -6.69
C LEU A 323 -0.90 -29.56 -6.18
N VAL A 324 -1.06 -29.59 -4.86
CA VAL A 324 -2.22 -29.03 -4.16
C VAL A 324 -1.75 -27.92 -3.24
N VAL A 325 -2.28 -26.72 -3.41
CA VAL A 325 -2.00 -25.55 -2.57
C VAL A 325 -3.28 -25.13 -1.88
N GLY A 326 -3.23 -24.95 -0.57
CA GLY A 326 -4.37 -24.51 0.22
C GLY A 326 -4.03 -23.43 1.22
N TYR A 327 -5.08 -22.71 1.63
CA TYR A 327 -5.04 -21.65 2.63
C TYR A 327 -6.00 -21.98 3.76
N PRO A 328 -5.66 -21.64 5.02
CA PRO A 328 -6.54 -21.87 6.15
C PRO A 328 -7.79 -20.99 6.04
N ASP A 329 -8.95 -21.62 6.10
CA ASP A 329 -10.27 -20.99 6.06
C ASP A 329 -11.19 -21.68 7.08
N GLY A 330 -11.52 -20.98 8.18
CA GLY A 330 -12.46 -21.49 9.19
C GLY A 330 -12.09 -22.84 9.83
N GLY A 331 -10.80 -23.21 9.88
CA GLY A 331 -10.33 -24.49 10.43
C GLY A 331 -10.23 -25.64 9.42
N ARG A 332 -10.56 -25.41 8.15
CA ARG A 332 -10.25 -26.31 7.03
C ARG A 332 -9.30 -25.62 6.04
N ASP A 333 -8.63 -26.38 5.19
CA ASP A 333 -7.87 -25.78 4.10
C ASP A 333 -8.74 -25.65 2.88
N ARG A 334 -8.87 -24.42 2.38
CA ARG A 334 -9.46 -24.15 1.07
C ARG A 334 -8.38 -24.34 0.02
N GLU A 335 -8.56 -25.35 -0.84
CA GLU A 335 -7.69 -25.58 -1.98
C GLU A 335 -7.88 -24.49 -3.04
N VAL A 336 -6.77 -23.91 -3.47
CA VAL A 336 -6.71 -22.89 -4.54
C VAL A 336 -5.99 -23.44 -5.77
N VAL A 337 -5.16 -24.47 -5.57
CA VAL A 337 -4.58 -25.29 -6.64
C VAL A 337 -4.91 -26.74 -6.32
N THR A 338 -5.46 -27.48 -7.27
CA THR A 338 -6.16 -28.77 -7.08
C THR A 338 -5.56 -29.86 -7.99
N GLY A 339 -4.34 -30.30 -7.69
CA GLY A 339 -3.70 -31.45 -8.36
C GLY A 339 -2.97 -31.09 -9.66
N VAL A 340 -2.35 -29.91 -9.71
CA VAL A 340 -1.64 -29.43 -10.90
C VAL A 340 -0.39 -30.27 -11.20
N SER A 341 -0.27 -30.72 -12.44
CA SER A 341 0.92 -31.41 -12.94
C SER A 341 1.44 -30.72 -14.20
N LEU A 342 2.70 -30.27 -14.19
CA LEU A 342 3.32 -29.58 -15.31
C LEU A 342 4.79 -29.98 -15.46
N GLN A 343 5.26 -30.02 -16.70
CA GLN A 343 6.64 -30.34 -17.04
C GLN A 343 7.20 -29.33 -18.02
N LEU A 344 8.43 -28.91 -17.77
CA LEU A 344 9.16 -27.94 -18.58
C LEU A 344 10.54 -28.49 -18.93
N ARG A 345 10.83 -28.56 -20.22
CA ARG A 345 12.13 -29.00 -20.75
C ARG A 345 13.13 -27.84 -20.83
N ARG A 346 14.40 -28.19 -20.96
CA ARG A 346 15.49 -27.23 -21.17
C ARG A 346 15.26 -26.43 -22.46
N GLY A 347 15.36 -25.11 -22.37
CA GLY A 347 15.15 -24.22 -23.51
C GLY A 347 13.69 -24.14 -24.00
N GLU A 348 12.74 -24.73 -23.27
CA GLU A 348 11.32 -24.65 -23.60
C GLU A 348 10.68 -23.40 -23.00
N VAL A 349 9.70 -22.83 -23.71
CA VAL A 349 8.79 -21.81 -23.19
C VAL A 349 7.40 -22.43 -23.02
N LEU A 350 6.93 -22.54 -21.77
CA LEU A 350 5.60 -23.04 -21.43
C LEU A 350 4.68 -21.88 -21.03
N GLY A 351 3.59 -21.71 -21.77
CA GLY A 351 2.51 -20.79 -21.39
C GLY A 351 1.62 -21.41 -20.31
N LEU A 352 1.36 -20.68 -19.23
CA LEU A 352 0.34 -21.02 -18.23
C LEU A 352 -0.79 -20.00 -18.33
N VAL A 353 -1.96 -20.44 -18.80
CA VAL A 353 -3.04 -19.56 -19.27
C VAL A 353 -4.35 -19.83 -18.54
N GLY A 354 -5.18 -18.81 -18.35
CA GLY A 354 -6.51 -18.93 -17.77
C GLY A 354 -7.01 -17.60 -17.23
N GLU A 355 -8.27 -17.54 -16.79
CA GLU A 355 -8.86 -16.33 -16.19
C GLU A 355 -8.15 -15.88 -14.90
N SER A 356 -8.39 -14.63 -14.51
CA SER A 356 -7.95 -14.13 -13.21
C SER A 356 -8.52 -15.01 -12.09
N GLY A 357 -7.68 -15.36 -11.11
CA GLY A 357 -8.09 -16.25 -10.02
C GLY A 357 -8.05 -17.76 -10.32
N SER A 358 -7.65 -18.19 -11.53
CA SER A 358 -7.60 -19.63 -11.86
C SER A 358 -6.50 -20.43 -11.16
N GLY A 359 -5.57 -19.77 -10.45
CA GLY A 359 -4.49 -20.42 -9.66
C GLY A 359 -3.09 -20.33 -10.28
N LYS A 360 -2.91 -19.58 -11.38
CA LYS A 360 -1.62 -19.46 -12.10
C LYS A 360 -0.49 -18.90 -11.24
N THR A 361 -0.69 -17.72 -10.66
CA THR A 361 0.29 -17.08 -9.76
C THR A 361 0.56 -17.93 -8.52
N GLN A 362 -0.45 -18.65 -8.02
CA GLN A 362 -0.26 -19.58 -6.88
C GLN A 362 0.62 -20.76 -7.25
N THR A 363 0.50 -21.28 -8.47
CA THR A 363 1.37 -22.32 -9.02
C THR A 363 2.81 -21.80 -9.16
N ALA A 364 3.00 -20.60 -9.72
CA ALA A 364 4.30 -19.94 -9.81
C ALA A 364 4.96 -19.72 -8.43
N PHE A 365 4.20 -19.22 -7.46
CA PHE A 365 4.70 -18.96 -6.10
C PHE A 365 4.97 -20.24 -5.33
N ALA A 366 4.23 -21.33 -5.58
CA ALA A 366 4.57 -22.64 -5.03
C ALA A 366 5.94 -23.12 -5.54
N ILE A 367 6.24 -22.93 -6.84
CA ILE A 367 7.56 -23.26 -7.41
C ILE A 367 8.67 -22.42 -6.77
N LEU A 368 8.42 -21.13 -6.54
CA LEU A 368 9.38 -20.20 -5.93
C LEU A 368 9.48 -20.32 -4.41
N GLY A 369 8.61 -21.09 -3.74
CA GLY A 369 8.51 -21.10 -2.28
C GLY A 369 8.09 -19.75 -1.68
N LEU A 370 7.31 -18.97 -2.43
CA LEU A 370 6.86 -17.60 -2.10
C LEU A 370 5.34 -17.52 -1.88
N LEU A 371 4.69 -18.62 -1.50
CA LEU A 371 3.25 -18.63 -1.20
C LEU A 371 2.91 -17.55 -0.16
N SER A 372 1.78 -16.89 -0.36
CA SER A 372 1.30 -15.83 0.55
C SER A 372 1.14 -16.39 1.97
N PRO A 373 1.20 -15.54 3.01
CA PRO A 373 1.07 -15.97 4.40
C PRO A 373 -0.13 -16.89 4.63
N GLY A 374 0.10 -18.04 5.28
CA GLY A 374 -0.91 -19.08 5.53
C GLY A 374 -1.04 -20.10 4.40
N GLY A 375 -0.61 -19.78 3.19
CA GLY A 375 -0.55 -20.69 2.06
C GLY A 375 0.44 -21.82 2.31
N ARG A 376 0.04 -23.05 1.99
CA ARG A 376 0.92 -24.21 2.09
C ARG A 376 0.65 -25.20 0.97
N ILE A 377 1.71 -25.91 0.60
CA ILE A 377 1.60 -27.10 -0.25
C ILE A 377 1.02 -28.20 0.64
N LEU A 378 -0.21 -28.63 0.33
CA LEU A 378 -0.90 -29.71 1.05
C LEU A 378 -0.45 -31.08 0.55
N ARG A 379 -0.20 -31.19 -0.76
CA ARG A 379 0.16 -32.44 -1.44
C ARG A 379 0.90 -32.13 -2.74
N GLY A 380 1.60 -33.14 -3.26
CA GLY A 380 2.35 -33.07 -4.51
C GLY A 380 3.85 -32.85 -4.31
N SER A 381 4.58 -32.79 -5.42
CA SER A 381 6.03 -32.57 -5.44
C SER A 381 6.42 -31.57 -6.52
N ILE A 382 7.48 -30.80 -6.27
CA ILE A 382 8.01 -29.81 -7.23
C ILE A 382 9.50 -30.10 -7.37
N ARG A 383 9.92 -30.71 -8.47
CA ARG A 383 11.35 -31.04 -8.68
C ARG A 383 11.98 -30.11 -9.70
N PHE A 384 13.11 -29.51 -9.34
CA PHE A 384 13.90 -28.64 -10.21
C PHE A 384 15.35 -29.13 -10.25
N GLY A 385 15.84 -29.48 -11.45
CA GLY A 385 17.19 -30.03 -11.63
C GLY A 385 17.49 -31.23 -10.72
N GLY A 386 16.51 -32.11 -10.53
CA GLY A 386 16.61 -33.30 -9.66
C GLY A 386 16.42 -33.05 -8.16
N ARG A 387 16.33 -31.79 -7.71
CA ARG A 387 16.10 -31.42 -6.29
C ARG A 387 14.61 -31.17 -6.06
N ASP A 388 14.03 -31.79 -5.03
CA ASP A 388 12.66 -31.47 -4.60
C ASP A 388 12.65 -30.13 -3.85
N LEU A 389 11.78 -29.23 -4.30
CA LEU A 389 11.54 -27.91 -3.74
C LEU A 389 10.43 -27.95 -2.68
N ALA A 390 9.54 -28.95 -2.76
CA ALA A 390 8.45 -29.11 -1.79
C ALA A 390 9.03 -29.45 -0.41
N GLY A 391 8.90 -28.51 0.53
CA GLY A 391 9.47 -28.66 1.87
C GLY A 391 10.96 -28.34 1.99
N LEU A 392 11.59 -27.79 0.93
CA LEU A 392 12.98 -27.35 1.00
C LEU A 392 13.12 -26.21 2.03
N PRO A 393 14.08 -26.27 2.97
CA PRO A 393 14.31 -25.19 3.92
C PRO A 393 14.67 -23.88 3.23
N GLU A 394 14.38 -22.76 3.88
CA GLU A 394 14.61 -21.41 3.36
C GLU A 394 16.05 -21.17 2.88
N ALA A 395 17.03 -21.74 3.58
CA ALA A 395 18.43 -21.69 3.18
C ALA A 395 18.66 -22.35 1.80
N GLY A 396 18.05 -23.51 1.56
CA GLY A 396 18.13 -24.20 0.27
C GLY A 396 17.37 -23.44 -0.84
N MET A 397 16.22 -22.84 -0.53
CA MET A 397 15.49 -22.00 -1.49
C MET A 397 16.25 -20.72 -1.85
N ARG A 398 17.04 -20.17 -0.91
CA ARG A 398 17.89 -19.00 -1.16
C ARG A 398 19.04 -19.28 -2.13
N GLU A 399 19.55 -20.51 -2.17
CA GLU A 399 20.57 -20.92 -3.15
C GLU A 399 20.04 -21.00 -4.59
N LEU A 400 18.72 -21.17 -4.73
CA LEU A 400 18.05 -21.32 -6.03
C LEU A 400 17.51 -19.98 -6.54
N ARG A 401 16.82 -19.21 -5.70
CA ARG A 401 16.20 -17.93 -6.07
C ARG A 401 17.26 -16.89 -6.45
N GLY A 402 17.04 -16.22 -7.57
CA GLY A 402 17.93 -15.19 -8.10
C GLY A 402 19.23 -15.74 -8.69
N ARG A 403 19.56 -17.02 -8.53
CA ARG A 403 20.75 -17.66 -9.14
C ARG A 403 20.37 -18.65 -10.24
N ARG A 404 19.45 -19.57 -9.96
CA ARG A 404 18.99 -20.61 -10.88
C ARG A 404 17.54 -20.43 -11.31
N ILE A 405 16.72 -19.82 -10.45
CA ILE A 405 15.33 -19.49 -10.74
C ILE A 405 15.13 -17.98 -10.58
N ALA A 406 14.66 -17.31 -11.62
CA ALA A 406 14.35 -15.89 -11.64
C ALA A 406 12.84 -15.65 -11.83
N TYR A 407 12.39 -14.46 -11.44
CA TYR A 407 11.00 -14.06 -11.49
C TYR A 407 10.88 -12.64 -12.05
N ILE A 408 9.97 -12.45 -13.01
CA ILE A 408 9.52 -11.13 -13.47
C ILE A 408 8.09 -10.94 -12.97
N PRO A 409 7.82 -9.93 -12.12
CA PRO A 409 6.50 -9.65 -11.59
C PRO A 409 5.59 -8.94 -12.61
N GLN A 410 4.28 -8.98 -12.34
CA GLN A 410 3.20 -8.43 -13.19
C GLN A 410 3.23 -6.91 -13.36
N GLU A 411 3.69 -6.15 -12.36
CA GLU A 411 3.66 -4.68 -12.41
C GLU A 411 5.06 -4.06 -12.22
N PRO A 412 5.63 -3.41 -13.24
CA PRO A 412 7.03 -2.99 -13.16
C PRO A 412 7.30 -1.89 -12.13
N MET A 413 6.42 -0.90 -12.06
CA MET A 413 6.62 0.31 -11.25
C MET A 413 6.44 0.06 -9.76
N SER A 414 5.58 -0.89 -9.37
CA SER A 414 5.35 -1.24 -7.96
C SER A 414 6.40 -2.21 -7.40
N ASN A 415 7.19 -2.86 -8.27
CA ASN A 415 8.22 -3.82 -7.89
C ASN A 415 9.65 -3.25 -7.85
N LEU A 416 9.86 -2.03 -8.34
CA LEU A 416 11.11 -1.29 -8.13
C LEU A 416 10.98 -0.39 -6.90
N ASP A 417 11.95 -0.42 -6.00
CA ASP A 417 11.94 0.43 -4.80
C ASP A 417 12.20 1.90 -5.21
N PRO A 418 11.25 2.82 -4.98
CA PRO A 418 11.37 4.22 -5.42
C PRO A 418 12.46 4.99 -4.67
N SER A 419 12.94 4.46 -3.54
CA SER A 419 13.97 5.06 -2.69
C SER A 419 15.38 4.81 -3.22
N PHE A 420 15.56 3.82 -4.10
CA PHE A 420 16.85 3.44 -4.63
C PHE A 420 16.96 3.68 -6.13
N ARG A 421 18.17 4.03 -6.58
CA ARG A 421 18.47 4.13 -8.01
C ARG A 421 18.44 2.75 -8.67
N ILE A 422 18.13 2.72 -9.96
CA ILE A 422 18.13 1.48 -10.77
C ILE A 422 19.46 0.73 -10.64
N GLY A 423 20.58 1.45 -10.72
CA GLY A 423 21.90 0.85 -10.62
C GLY A 423 22.17 0.14 -9.29
N PHE A 424 21.62 0.66 -8.18
CA PHE A 424 21.72 -0.02 -6.88
C PHE A 424 20.94 -1.34 -6.89
N GLN A 425 19.70 -1.30 -7.39
CA GLN A 425 18.80 -2.45 -7.44
C GLN A 425 19.29 -3.55 -8.38
N LEU A 426 20.08 -3.23 -9.42
CA LEU A 426 20.73 -4.23 -10.28
C LEU A 426 22.05 -4.77 -9.69
N VAL A 427 22.85 -3.92 -9.04
CA VAL A 427 24.17 -4.30 -8.52
C VAL A 427 24.08 -5.15 -7.26
N GLU A 428 23.24 -4.78 -6.30
CA GLU A 428 23.17 -5.42 -4.98
C GLU A 428 22.84 -6.92 -5.05
N PRO A 429 21.86 -7.38 -5.88
CA PRO A 429 21.59 -8.80 -6.05
C PRO A 429 22.79 -9.56 -6.64
N MET A 430 23.47 -9.00 -7.64
CA MET A 430 24.63 -9.67 -8.25
C MET A 430 25.78 -9.82 -7.26
N VAL A 431 26.07 -8.79 -6.47
CA VAL A 431 27.11 -8.85 -5.42
C VAL A 431 26.74 -9.90 -4.37
N THR A 432 25.48 -9.94 -3.96
CA THR A 432 25.01 -10.85 -2.90
C THR A 432 24.95 -12.31 -3.36
N VAL A 433 24.49 -12.56 -4.59
CA VAL A 433 24.20 -13.90 -5.11
C VAL A 433 25.39 -14.53 -5.82
N LEU A 434 26.16 -13.73 -6.58
CA LEU A 434 27.33 -14.22 -7.32
C LEU A 434 28.65 -14.04 -6.56
N GLY A 435 28.67 -13.19 -5.53
CA GLY A 435 29.90 -12.88 -4.78
C GLY A 435 30.91 -12.04 -5.56
N ILE A 436 30.49 -11.41 -6.66
CA ILE A 436 31.35 -10.58 -7.51
C ILE A 436 31.54 -9.18 -6.93
N SER A 437 32.61 -8.49 -7.37
CA SER A 437 32.87 -7.13 -6.90
C SER A 437 31.81 -6.13 -7.39
N ARG A 438 31.60 -5.04 -6.65
CA ARG A 438 30.68 -3.95 -7.07
C ARG A 438 31.05 -3.35 -8.44
N ALA A 439 32.35 -3.26 -8.75
CA ALA A 439 32.82 -2.75 -10.03
C ALA A 439 32.45 -3.69 -11.19
N GLU A 440 32.64 -4.99 -10.99
CA GLU A 440 32.27 -6.03 -11.95
C GLU A 440 30.75 -6.10 -12.13
N ALA A 441 29.99 -6.08 -11.04
CA ALA A 441 28.52 -6.03 -11.06
C ALA A 441 28.00 -4.79 -11.79
N LYS A 442 28.61 -3.61 -11.59
CA LYS A 442 28.26 -2.39 -12.33
C LYS A 442 28.51 -2.54 -13.83
N ALA A 443 29.67 -3.06 -14.22
CA ALA A 443 29.99 -3.28 -15.64
C ALA A 443 29.00 -4.26 -16.29
N ARG A 444 28.63 -5.32 -15.57
CA ARG A 444 27.61 -6.28 -16.00
C ARG A 444 26.23 -5.66 -16.10
N ALA A 445 25.80 -4.87 -15.11
CA ALA A 445 24.52 -4.16 -15.13
C ALA A 445 24.40 -3.23 -16.35
N LEU A 446 25.45 -2.46 -16.67
CA LEU A 446 25.45 -1.58 -17.84
C LEU A 446 25.36 -2.37 -19.16
N ARG A 447 26.07 -3.49 -19.28
CA ARG A 447 25.93 -4.39 -20.45
C ARG A 447 24.53 -4.95 -20.57
N LEU A 448 23.91 -5.34 -19.47
CA LEU A 448 22.54 -5.86 -19.46
C LEU A 448 21.53 -4.77 -19.83
N LEU A 449 21.68 -3.56 -19.29
CA LEU A 449 20.84 -2.40 -19.66
C LEU A 449 20.96 -2.09 -21.17
N ALA A 450 22.18 -2.14 -21.72
CA ALA A 450 22.37 -2.02 -23.17
C ALA A 450 21.71 -3.18 -23.93
N ARG A 451 21.85 -4.42 -23.44
CA ARG A 451 21.29 -5.62 -24.08
C ARG A 451 19.77 -5.61 -24.14
N VAL A 452 19.11 -5.12 -23.09
CA VAL A 452 17.65 -4.93 -23.07
C VAL A 452 17.19 -3.67 -23.83
N GLY A 453 18.07 -3.03 -24.59
CA GLY A 453 17.72 -1.91 -25.47
C GLY A 453 17.52 -0.58 -24.75
N MET A 454 18.18 -0.34 -23.61
CA MET A 454 18.17 1.01 -23.01
C MET A 454 18.93 2.00 -23.92
N PRO A 455 18.29 3.12 -24.34
CA PRO A 455 18.95 4.10 -25.21
C PRO A 455 20.18 4.75 -24.56
N ASP A 456 20.13 4.94 -23.23
CA ASP A 456 21.22 5.50 -22.42
C ASP A 456 21.34 4.66 -21.14
N PRO A 457 22.14 3.58 -21.16
CA PRO A 457 22.35 2.71 -20.00
C PRO A 457 22.92 3.45 -18.79
N GLU A 458 23.87 4.37 -19.00
CA GLU A 458 24.54 5.14 -17.94
C GLU A 458 23.61 6.13 -17.24
N ARG A 459 22.73 6.79 -17.99
CA ARG A 459 21.67 7.62 -17.42
C ARG A 459 20.67 6.74 -16.66
N THR A 460 20.18 5.67 -17.29
CA THR A 460 19.19 4.77 -16.69
C THR A 460 19.70 4.17 -15.37
N PHE A 461 20.96 3.74 -15.34
CA PHE A 461 21.63 3.25 -14.14
C PHE A 461 21.62 4.27 -12.99
N ARG A 462 21.68 5.57 -13.30
CA ARG A 462 21.67 6.67 -12.32
C ARG A 462 20.27 7.17 -11.97
N SER A 463 19.26 6.80 -12.75
CA SER A 463 17.86 7.18 -12.54
C SER A 463 17.23 6.47 -11.35
N TYR A 464 16.18 7.06 -10.81
CA TYR A 464 15.19 6.43 -9.94
C TYR A 464 14.02 5.86 -10.76
N PRO A 465 13.22 4.93 -10.21
CA PRO A 465 12.08 4.33 -10.92
C PRO A 465 11.08 5.37 -11.46
N HIS A 466 10.80 6.44 -10.73
CA HIS A 466 9.89 7.51 -11.15
C HIS A 466 10.44 8.40 -12.29
N GLN A 467 11.68 8.16 -12.75
CA GLN A 467 12.34 8.94 -13.81
C GLN A 467 12.43 8.18 -15.15
N ILE A 468 11.85 6.97 -15.24
CA ILE A 468 11.85 6.13 -16.43
C ILE A 468 10.40 5.76 -16.81
N SER A 469 10.15 5.43 -18.08
CA SER A 469 8.82 5.00 -18.53
C SER A 469 8.48 3.59 -18.04
N GLY A 470 7.20 3.19 -18.11
CA GLY A 470 6.77 1.83 -17.78
C GLY A 470 7.49 0.75 -18.59
N GLY A 471 7.65 0.95 -19.91
CA GLY A 471 8.42 0.04 -20.77
C GLY A 471 9.90 -0.02 -20.41
N MET A 472 10.51 1.11 -20.02
CA MET A 472 11.89 1.12 -19.51
C MET A 472 12.00 0.37 -18.18
N ALA A 473 11.05 0.57 -17.27
CA ALA A 473 11.00 -0.14 -16.00
C ALA A 473 10.85 -1.66 -16.20
N GLN A 474 10.03 -2.08 -17.16
CA GLN A 474 9.89 -3.50 -17.51
C GLN A 474 11.20 -4.09 -18.03
N ARG A 475 11.88 -3.41 -18.95
CA ARG A 475 13.20 -3.83 -19.45
C ARG A 475 14.25 -3.88 -18.33
N VAL A 476 14.19 -2.97 -17.36
CA VAL A 476 15.04 -3.00 -16.16
C VAL A 476 14.75 -4.25 -15.30
N LEU A 477 13.49 -4.61 -15.09
CA LEU A 477 13.15 -5.83 -14.36
C LEU A 477 13.61 -7.10 -15.08
N ILE A 478 13.47 -7.14 -16.41
CA ILE A 478 14.01 -8.24 -17.23
C ILE A 478 15.52 -8.33 -17.05
N ALA A 479 16.24 -7.20 -17.16
CA ALA A 479 17.68 -7.15 -16.94
C ALA A 479 18.08 -7.65 -15.54
N GLY A 480 17.32 -7.28 -14.50
CA GLY A 480 17.52 -7.74 -13.13
C GLY A 480 17.28 -9.24 -12.96
N ALA A 481 16.21 -9.77 -13.56
CA ALA A 481 15.87 -11.20 -13.49
C ALA A 481 16.93 -12.08 -14.13
N ILE A 482 17.49 -11.67 -15.28
CA ILE A 482 18.52 -12.44 -15.99
C ILE A 482 19.95 -12.15 -15.49
N ALA A 483 20.12 -11.19 -14.58
CA ALA A 483 21.44 -10.67 -14.21
C ALA A 483 22.41 -11.76 -13.71
N CYS A 484 21.88 -12.82 -13.14
CA CYS A 484 22.63 -13.95 -12.58
C CYS A 484 22.64 -15.20 -13.46
N ASN A 485 22.16 -15.13 -14.71
CA ASN A 485 22.05 -16.26 -15.65
C ASN A 485 21.22 -17.44 -15.09
N PRO A 486 19.92 -17.25 -14.85
CA PRO A 486 19.05 -18.31 -14.33
C PRO A 486 18.84 -19.45 -15.34
N ASP A 487 18.63 -20.67 -14.85
CA ASP A 487 18.21 -21.81 -15.69
C ASP A 487 16.70 -21.75 -16.01
N LEU A 488 15.91 -21.16 -15.10
CA LEU A 488 14.46 -21.01 -15.20
C LEU A 488 14.03 -19.56 -14.95
N LEU A 489 13.28 -18.99 -15.88
CA LEU A 489 12.61 -17.71 -15.75
C LEU A 489 11.10 -17.91 -15.62
N ILE A 490 10.48 -17.39 -14.56
CA ILE A 490 9.02 -17.31 -14.44
C ILE A 490 8.62 -15.86 -14.70
N ALA A 491 7.93 -15.61 -15.80
CA ALA A 491 7.45 -14.29 -16.17
C ALA A 491 5.94 -14.23 -15.95
N ASP A 492 5.51 -13.47 -14.93
CA ASP A 492 4.10 -13.32 -14.58
C ASP A 492 3.55 -12.05 -15.20
N GLU A 493 2.72 -12.20 -16.23
CA GLU A 493 2.10 -11.11 -16.96
C GLU A 493 3.08 -10.00 -17.40
N PRO A 494 4.21 -10.34 -18.06
CA PRO A 494 5.31 -9.41 -18.31
C PRO A 494 4.99 -8.29 -19.32
N THR A 495 3.81 -8.32 -19.92
CA THR A 495 3.36 -7.33 -20.91
C THR A 495 2.10 -6.60 -20.47
N THR A 496 1.59 -6.87 -19.26
CA THR A 496 0.40 -6.19 -18.75
C THR A 496 0.70 -4.70 -18.54
N ALA A 497 -0.30 -3.86 -18.84
CA ALA A 497 -0.22 -2.39 -18.77
C ALA A 497 0.81 -1.72 -19.72
N LEU A 498 1.25 -2.42 -20.77
CA LEU A 498 2.05 -1.86 -21.86
C LEU A 498 1.19 -1.70 -23.13
N ASP A 499 1.55 -0.73 -23.99
CA ASP A 499 0.93 -0.62 -25.31
C ASP A 499 1.35 -1.78 -26.22
N VAL A 500 0.56 -2.04 -27.27
CA VAL A 500 0.74 -3.22 -28.15
C VAL A 500 2.12 -3.24 -28.82
N THR A 501 2.69 -2.08 -29.16
CA THR A 501 4.01 -1.98 -29.78
C THR A 501 5.11 -2.34 -28.78
N VAL A 502 5.09 -1.74 -27.58
CA VAL A 502 6.07 -2.05 -26.54
C VAL A 502 5.93 -3.49 -26.05
N GLN A 503 4.71 -4.05 -26.00
CA GLN A 503 4.48 -5.46 -25.71
C GLN A 503 5.24 -6.36 -26.70
N ALA A 504 5.11 -6.13 -28.01
CA ALA A 504 5.81 -6.93 -29.02
C ALA A 504 7.33 -6.86 -28.84
N GLU A 505 7.88 -5.66 -28.61
CA GLU A 505 9.31 -5.49 -28.35
C GLU A 505 9.79 -6.24 -27.09
N VAL A 506 8.97 -6.30 -26.05
CA VAL A 506 9.29 -7.02 -24.81
C VAL A 506 9.26 -8.54 -25.03
N LEU A 507 8.31 -9.05 -25.82
CA LEU A 507 8.25 -10.48 -26.16
C LEU A 507 9.42 -10.91 -27.04
N ASP A 508 9.78 -10.11 -28.04
CA ASP A 508 10.97 -10.35 -28.87
C ASP A 508 12.24 -10.35 -28.01
N LEU A 509 12.37 -9.41 -27.08
CA LEU A 509 13.47 -9.38 -26.12
C LEU A 509 13.52 -10.66 -25.28
N LEU A 510 12.39 -11.12 -24.74
CA LEU A 510 12.36 -12.36 -23.95
C LEU A 510 12.74 -13.58 -24.79
N ARG A 511 12.28 -13.66 -26.05
CA ARG A 511 12.63 -14.73 -27.00
C ARG A 511 14.13 -14.76 -27.28
N ASP A 512 14.72 -13.61 -27.55
CA ASP A 512 16.15 -13.47 -27.82
C ASP A 512 17.00 -13.88 -26.62
N LEU A 513 16.64 -13.41 -25.42
CA LEU A 513 17.36 -13.75 -24.20
C LEU A 513 17.20 -15.23 -23.87
N GLN A 514 16.01 -15.79 -24.09
CA GLN A 514 15.74 -17.21 -23.87
C GLN A 514 16.67 -18.08 -24.72
N ALA A 515 16.82 -17.76 -26.00
CA ALA A 515 17.72 -18.43 -26.92
C ALA A 515 19.21 -18.21 -26.56
N GLU A 516 19.59 -16.96 -26.25
CA GLU A 516 20.98 -16.59 -25.92
C GLU A 516 21.48 -17.29 -24.64
N PHE A 517 20.64 -17.36 -23.60
CA PHE A 517 20.99 -17.97 -22.31
C PHE A 517 20.61 -19.45 -22.21
N ASN A 518 19.93 -20.01 -23.23
CA ASN A 518 19.37 -21.37 -23.21
C ASN A 518 18.56 -21.66 -21.93
N MET A 519 17.81 -20.65 -21.46
CA MET A 519 16.98 -20.75 -20.26
C MET A 519 15.61 -21.32 -20.59
N SER A 520 15.02 -22.05 -19.65
CA SER A 520 13.61 -22.43 -19.73
C SER A 520 12.73 -21.32 -19.19
N MET A 521 11.53 -21.15 -19.74
CA MET A 521 10.63 -20.07 -19.32
C MET A 521 9.21 -20.58 -19.05
N ILE A 522 8.61 -20.15 -17.94
CA ILE A 522 7.17 -20.22 -17.73
C ILE A 522 6.61 -18.82 -17.94
N LEU A 523 5.73 -18.67 -18.92
CA LEU A 523 5.03 -17.43 -19.19
C LEU A 523 3.60 -17.53 -18.65
N VAL A 524 3.32 -16.84 -17.55
CA VAL A 524 1.98 -16.74 -17.00
C VAL A 524 1.27 -15.56 -17.67
N THR A 525 0.12 -15.82 -18.30
CA THR A 525 -0.64 -14.78 -18.98
C THR A 525 -2.11 -15.16 -19.10
N HIS A 526 -2.98 -14.18 -19.35
CA HIS A 526 -4.37 -14.42 -19.74
C HIS A 526 -4.59 -14.22 -21.25
N ASN A 527 -3.58 -13.75 -21.99
CA ASN A 527 -3.70 -13.42 -23.41
C ASN A 527 -3.17 -14.55 -24.31
N PHE A 528 -4.06 -15.16 -25.09
CA PHE A 528 -3.71 -16.22 -26.05
C PHE A 528 -2.86 -15.74 -27.22
N GLY A 529 -2.99 -14.49 -27.66
CA GLY A 529 -2.12 -13.92 -28.70
C GLY A 529 -0.65 -13.90 -28.30
N VAL A 530 -0.36 -13.60 -27.02
CA VAL A 530 1.01 -13.67 -26.47
C VAL A 530 1.52 -15.11 -26.46
N VAL A 531 0.66 -16.08 -26.11
CA VAL A 531 1.01 -17.50 -26.08
C VAL A 531 1.34 -18.01 -27.48
N ALA A 532 0.53 -17.62 -28.47
CA ALA A 532 0.72 -17.97 -29.87
C ALA A 532 2.07 -17.46 -30.43
N ASP A 533 2.57 -16.35 -29.91
CA ASP A 533 3.77 -15.68 -30.40
C ASP A 533 5.08 -16.28 -29.87
N ILE A 534 5.15 -16.66 -28.58
CA ILE A 534 6.43 -17.04 -27.93
C ILE A 534 6.45 -18.44 -27.30
N CYS A 535 5.30 -19.05 -27.01
CA CYS A 535 5.27 -20.33 -26.29
C CYS A 535 5.41 -21.52 -27.25
N HIS A 536 6.06 -22.58 -26.78
CA HIS A 536 6.13 -23.87 -27.47
C HIS A 536 4.91 -24.71 -27.10
N ARG A 537 4.67 -24.84 -25.80
CA ARG A 537 3.53 -25.54 -25.21
C ARG A 537 2.71 -24.61 -24.33
N VAL A 538 1.47 -24.99 -24.10
CA VAL A 538 0.52 -24.24 -23.28
C VAL A 538 -0.25 -25.18 -22.35
N ALA A 539 -0.35 -24.79 -21.09
CA ALA A 539 -1.20 -25.40 -20.07
C ALA A 539 -2.33 -24.42 -19.73
N VAL A 540 -3.58 -24.82 -19.98
CA VAL A 540 -4.78 -24.05 -19.68
C VAL A 540 -5.28 -24.45 -18.30
N MET A 541 -5.48 -23.45 -17.43
CA MET A 541 -5.83 -23.60 -16.02
C MET A 541 -7.19 -22.97 -15.73
N LYS A 542 -8.06 -23.73 -15.04
CA LYS A 542 -9.39 -23.30 -14.59
C LYS A 542 -9.63 -23.82 -13.17
N ASP A 543 -10.19 -22.98 -12.30
CA ASP A 543 -10.63 -23.38 -10.96
C ASP A 543 -9.58 -24.17 -10.15
N GLY A 544 -8.30 -23.79 -10.28
CA GLY A 544 -7.20 -24.44 -9.56
C GLY A 544 -6.58 -25.65 -10.26
N ALA A 545 -7.13 -26.12 -11.39
CA ALA A 545 -6.67 -27.31 -12.10
C ALA A 545 -6.19 -27.00 -13.53
N ILE A 546 -5.22 -27.78 -14.03
CA ILE A 546 -4.89 -27.81 -15.46
C ILE A 546 -5.95 -28.63 -16.17
N VAL A 547 -6.70 -28.01 -17.07
CA VAL A 547 -7.80 -28.64 -17.81
C VAL A 547 -7.38 -29.11 -19.21
N GLU A 548 -6.32 -28.53 -19.77
CA GLU A 548 -5.75 -28.94 -21.04
C GLU A 548 -4.26 -28.58 -21.10
N THR A 549 -3.45 -29.43 -21.74
CA THR A 549 -2.05 -29.11 -22.06
C THR A 549 -1.75 -29.63 -23.44
N ASN A 550 -1.23 -28.78 -24.31
CA ASN A 550 -0.84 -29.19 -25.66
C ASN A 550 0.27 -28.31 -26.23
N GLU A 551 0.84 -28.72 -27.37
CA GLU A 551 1.61 -27.84 -28.24
C GLU A 551 0.73 -26.67 -28.67
N VAL A 552 1.30 -25.46 -28.74
CA VAL A 552 0.56 -24.24 -29.04
C VAL A 552 -0.22 -24.38 -30.35
N ARG A 553 0.45 -24.83 -31.43
CA ARG A 553 -0.18 -25.01 -32.75
C ARG A 553 -1.39 -25.95 -32.70
N GLU A 554 -1.30 -27.04 -31.95
CA GLU A 554 -2.40 -27.98 -31.83
C GLU A 554 -3.54 -27.45 -30.96
N LEU A 555 -3.24 -26.70 -29.89
CA LEU A 555 -4.25 -26.10 -29.04
C LEU A 555 -5.13 -25.13 -29.83
N PHE A 556 -4.53 -24.28 -30.66
CA PHE A 556 -5.28 -23.32 -31.49
C PHE A 556 -6.04 -24.00 -32.63
N ALA A 557 -5.47 -25.05 -33.25
CA ALA A 557 -6.11 -25.74 -34.36
C ALA A 557 -7.25 -26.69 -33.91
N LYS A 558 -7.08 -27.38 -32.78
CA LYS A 558 -7.98 -28.44 -32.29
C LYS A 558 -8.08 -28.44 -30.76
N PRO A 559 -8.63 -27.37 -30.15
CA PRO A 559 -8.84 -27.31 -28.70
C PRO A 559 -9.80 -28.42 -28.24
N ARG A 560 -9.38 -29.24 -27.28
CA ARG A 560 -10.15 -30.41 -26.83
C ARG A 560 -11.12 -30.05 -25.72
N HIS A 561 -10.68 -29.26 -24.75
CA HIS A 561 -11.48 -28.93 -23.57
C HIS A 561 -12.51 -27.82 -23.90
N GLN A 562 -13.72 -27.92 -23.35
CA GLN A 562 -14.79 -26.95 -23.62
C GLN A 562 -14.41 -25.53 -23.15
N TYR A 563 -13.71 -25.43 -22.01
CA TYR A 563 -13.21 -24.16 -21.50
C TYR A 563 -12.19 -23.51 -22.44
N THR A 564 -11.27 -24.29 -23.00
CA THR A 564 -10.27 -23.78 -23.96
C THR A 564 -10.96 -23.23 -25.20
N ARG A 565 -11.97 -23.93 -25.72
CA ARG A 565 -12.80 -23.45 -26.84
C ARG A 565 -13.47 -22.12 -26.51
N MET A 566 -14.14 -22.03 -25.36
CA MET A 566 -14.78 -20.81 -24.89
C MET A 566 -13.81 -19.62 -24.79
N LEU A 567 -12.60 -19.85 -24.26
CA LEU A 567 -11.58 -18.80 -24.16
C LEU A 567 -11.07 -18.35 -25.53
N LEU A 568 -10.85 -19.28 -26.47
CA LEU A 568 -10.41 -18.95 -27.82
C LEU A 568 -11.50 -18.20 -28.60
N ASP A 569 -12.76 -18.66 -28.51
CA ASP A 569 -13.91 -18.01 -29.16
C ASP A 569 -14.08 -16.57 -28.66
N ALA A 570 -13.91 -16.32 -27.35
CA ALA A 570 -13.98 -14.99 -26.76
C ALA A 570 -12.87 -14.02 -27.21
N VAL A 571 -11.74 -14.54 -27.70
CA VAL A 571 -10.61 -13.73 -28.21
C VAL A 571 -10.78 -13.39 -29.69
N LEU A 572 -11.57 -14.17 -30.44
CA LEU A 572 -11.72 -14.05 -31.88
C LEU A 572 -12.72 -12.95 -32.33
N GLU A 573 -13.46 -12.30 -31.41
CA GLU A 573 -14.41 -11.22 -31.75
C GLU A 573 -13.74 -9.85 -32.02
N ASP A 574 -12.48 -9.63 -31.65
CA ASP A 574 -11.80 -8.31 -31.71
C ASP A 574 -10.67 -8.19 -32.77
N GLY A 575 -10.51 -9.13 -33.70
CA GLY A 575 -9.50 -8.98 -34.75
C GLY A 575 -9.51 -10.05 -35.83
N ASP A 576 -9.75 -9.61 -37.06
CA ASP A 576 -9.64 -10.39 -38.30
C ASP A 576 -8.32 -11.20 -38.29
N THR A 577 -8.42 -12.53 -38.34
CA THR A 577 -7.26 -13.40 -38.43
C THR A 577 -6.47 -13.04 -39.69
N ARG A 578 -5.26 -12.51 -39.54
CA ARG A 578 -4.27 -12.60 -40.63
C ARG A 578 -4.02 -14.08 -40.86
N ALA A 579 -4.68 -14.63 -41.87
CA ALA A 579 -4.41 -15.96 -42.37
C ALA A 579 -2.92 -16.05 -42.71
N TYR A 580 -2.19 -16.87 -41.96
CA TYR A 580 -0.87 -17.31 -42.34
C TYR A 580 -1.00 -18.03 -43.68
N THR A 581 -0.56 -17.37 -44.75
CA THR A 581 -0.35 -18.01 -46.06
C THR A 581 1.12 -18.46 -46.10
N PRO A 582 1.39 -19.68 -46.61
CA PRO A 582 2.56 -20.49 -46.28
C PRO A 582 3.93 -19.85 -46.53
#